data_AF-A0A8W8MH66-F1
#
_entry.id   AF-A0A8W8MH66-F1
#
_cell.length_a   1.000
_cell.length_b   1.000
_cell.length_c   1.000
_cell.angle_alpha   90.00
_cell.angle_beta   90.00
_cell.angle_gamma   90.00
#
_symmetry.space_group_name_H-M   'P 1'
#
loop_
_entity.id
_entity.type
_entity.pdbx_description
1 polymer ?
#
loop_
_entity_poly.entity_id
_entity_poly.type
_entity_poly.pdbx_seq_one_letter_code
_entity_poly.pdbx_strand_id
1 'polypeptide(L)' 'MWTVQKLKRDLSSRGASTLGRKQNLVERLEPYDRNFDFKPDPIILPQSVPTKCWISATFGDYAQGSSSKDVNGAD' A
#
# COMPACT_ATOMS: atom_id res chain seq x y z
N MET A 1 -30.48 5.21 -20.53
CA MET A 1 -30.37 6.69 -20.44
C MET A 1 -30.08 7.12 -19.01
N TRP A 2 -29.24 8.13 -18.80
CA TRP A 2 -28.92 8.66 -17.47
C TRP A 2 -30.00 9.67 -17.03
N THR A 3 -30.75 9.35 -15.98
CA THR A 3 -31.80 10.21 -15.40
C THR A 3 -31.28 10.94 -14.17
N VAL A 4 -31.78 12.16 -13.93
CA VAL A 4 -31.37 12.98 -12.77
C VAL A 4 -31.60 12.24 -11.45
N GLN A 5 -32.70 11.49 -11.34
CA GLN A 5 -33.00 10.68 -10.15
C GLN A 5 -31.92 9.61 -9.90
N LYS A 6 -31.49 8.89 -10.95
CA LYS A 6 -30.42 7.89 -10.83
C LYS A 6 -29.11 8.53 -10.38
N LEU A 7 -28.73 9.66 -10.98
CA LEU A 7 -27.49 10.36 -10.65
C LEU A 7 -27.47 10.85 -9.20
N LYS A 8 -28.60 11.40 -8.73
CA LYS A 8 -28.73 11.84 -7.33
C LYS A 8 -28.63 10.67 -6.36
N ARG A 9 -29.26 9.53 -6.68
CA ARG A 9 -29.18 8.32 -5.85
C ARG A 9 -27.74 7.83 -5.72
N ASP A 10 -27.04 7.72 -6.85
CA ASP A 10 -25.67 7.20 -6.88
C ASP A 10 -24.72 8.18 -6.15
N LEU A 11 -24.86 9.50 -6.33
CA LEU A 11 -24.10 10.50 -5.54
C LEU A 11 -24.43 10.44 -4.05
N SER A 12 -25.71 10.30 -3.69
CA SER A 12 -26.13 10.19 -2.29
C SER A 12 -25.55 8.95 -1.62
N SER A 13 -25.47 7.82 -2.33
CA SER A 13 -24.87 6.59 -1.81
C SER A 13 -23.36 6.72 -1.54
N ARG A 14 -22.69 7.59 -2.30
CA ARG A 14 -21.26 7.88 -2.17
C ARG A 14 -20.99 9.09 -1.25
N GLY A 15 -22.02 9.64 -0.60
CA GLY A 15 -21.91 10.81 0.29
C GLY A 15 -21.56 12.12 -0.43
N ALA A 16 -21.72 12.18 -1.75
CA ALA A 16 -21.42 13.35 -2.56
C ALA A 16 -22.64 14.27 -2.70
N SER A 17 -22.39 15.55 -2.98
CA SER A 17 -23.46 16.54 -3.06
C SER A 17 -24.33 16.34 -4.32
N THR A 18 -25.65 16.31 -4.12
CA THR A 18 -26.68 16.05 -5.14
C THR A 18 -27.31 17.33 -5.72
N LEU A 19 -26.70 18.48 -5.47
CA LEU A 19 -27.18 19.78 -5.91
C LEU A 19 -26.67 20.12 -7.32
N GLY A 20 -27.47 20.90 -8.07
CA GLY A 20 -27.12 21.38 -9.40
C GLY A 20 -27.89 20.71 -10.54
N ARG A 21 -27.51 21.06 -11.78
CA ARG A 21 -28.09 20.54 -13.02
C ARG A 21 -27.54 19.14 -13.33
N LYS A 22 -28.18 18.43 -14.26
CA LYS A 22 -27.75 17.08 -14.70
C LYS A 22 -26.25 17.00 -15.02
N GLN A 23 -25.70 17.97 -15.76
CA GLN A 23 -24.27 18.01 -16.10
C GLN A 23 -23.37 18.01 -14.86
N ASN A 24 -23.65 18.86 -13.88
CA ASN A 24 -22.89 18.88 -12.61
C ASN A 24 -22.93 17.53 -11.89
N LEU A 25 -24.06 16.82 -11.92
CA LEU A 25 -24.16 15.49 -11.32
C LEU A 25 -23.31 14.47 -12.08
N VAL A 26 -23.27 14.55 -13.42
CA VAL A 26 -22.43 13.67 -14.26
C VAL A 26 -20.95 13.94 -14.04
N GLU A 27 -20.52 15.20 -14.09
CA GLU A 27 -19.13 15.59 -13.84
C GLU A 27 -18.65 15.15 -12.45
N ARG A 28 -19.54 15.17 -11.45
CA ARG A 28 -19.23 14.65 -10.13
C ARG A 28 -19.12 13.13 -10.08
N LEU A 29 -19.92 12.39 -10.86
CA LEU A 29 -19.91 10.92 -10.89
C LEU A 29 -18.74 10.36 -11.70
N GLU A 30 -18.30 11.06 -12.75
CA GLU A 30 -17.21 10.62 -13.62
C GLU A 30 -15.93 10.19 -12.87
N PRO A 31 -15.39 10.96 -11.91
CA PRO A 31 -14.19 10.54 -11.18
C PRO A 31 -14.43 9.30 -10.33
N TYR A 32 -15.63 9.07 -9.78
CA TYR A 32 -15.89 7.86 -8.99
C TYR A 32 -16.00 6.60 -9.86
N ASP A 33 -16.54 6.74 -11.07
CA ASP A 33 -16.59 5.64 -12.03
C ASP A 33 -15.20 5.31 -12.58
N ARG A 34 -14.33 6.32 -12.77
CA ARG A 34 -12.92 6.10 -13.14
C ARG A 34 -12.08 5.54 -11.99
N ASN A 35 -12.42 5.88 -10.76
CA ASN A 35 -11.60 5.57 -9.58
C ASN A 35 -12.12 4.39 -8.74
N PHE A 36 -12.94 3.50 -9.31
CA PHE A 36 -13.42 2.27 -8.67
C PHE A 36 -13.83 2.45 -7.19
N ASP A 37 -14.58 3.52 -6.89
CA ASP A 37 -15.08 3.83 -5.53
C ASP A 37 -14.03 3.87 -4.41
N PHE A 38 -12.75 4.12 -4.72
CA PHE A 38 -11.67 4.09 -3.71
C PHE A 38 -11.69 2.83 -2.84
N LYS A 39 -12.18 1.69 -3.36
CA LYS A 39 -12.13 0.45 -2.60
C LYS A 39 -10.64 0.14 -2.38
N PRO A 40 -10.12 0.21 -1.14
CA PRO A 40 -8.77 -0.24 -0.92
C PRO A 40 -8.74 -1.71 -1.32
N ASP A 41 -7.72 -2.13 -2.06
CA ASP A 41 -7.49 -3.55 -2.27
C ASP A 41 -7.55 -4.24 -0.89
N PRO A 42 -8.27 -5.36 -0.78
CA PRO A 42 -8.40 -6.03 0.51
C PRO A 42 -7.00 -6.30 1.04
N ILE A 43 -6.67 -5.70 2.20
CA ILE A 43 -5.39 -5.93 2.87
C ILE A 43 -5.40 -7.39 3.30
N ILE A 44 -4.79 -8.26 2.49
CA ILE A 44 -4.54 -9.65 2.83
C ILE A 44 -3.45 -9.61 3.90
N LEU A 45 -3.86 -9.53 5.16
CA LEU A 45 -2.96 -9.68 6.30
C LEU A 45 -2.27 -11.05 6.15
N PRO A 46 -0.92 -11.11 6.13
CA PRO A 46 -0.26 -12.40 6.15
C PRO A 46 -0.68 -13.12 7.43
N GLN A 47 -1.06 -14.39 7.27
CA GLN A 47 -1.42 -15.24 8.41
C GLN A 47 -0.23 -15.23 9.38
N SER A 48 -0.50 -15.05 10.67
CA SER A 48 0.54 -14.98 11.71
C SER A 48 1.41 -16.23 11.62
N VAL A 49 2.59 -16.08 11.00
CA VAL A 49 3.58 -17.14 10.99
C VAL A 49 4.18 -17.20 12.40
N PRO A 50 4.33 -18.40 12.99
CA PRO A 50 4.97 -18.52 14.29
C PRO A 50 6.37 -17.91 14.18
N THR A 51 6.61 -16.86 14.96
CA THR A 51 7.91 -16.20 14.99
C THR A 51 8.93 -17.21 15.51
N LYS A 52 9.86 -17.62 14.65
CA LYS A 52 11.02 -18.38 15.08
C LYS A 52 11.84 -17.48 15.99
N CYS A 53 11.82 -17.78 17.28
CA CYS A 53 12.47 -17.01 18.34
C CYS A 53 13.96 -16.82 18.00
N TRP A 54 14.36 -15.60 17.69
CA TRP A 54 15.72 -15.28 17.20
C TRP A 54 16.75 -15.13 18.32
N ILE A 55 16.48 -15.66 19.51
CA ILE A 55 17.39 -15.58 20.66
C ILE A 55 17.71 -16.96 21.19
N SER A 56 18.68 -17.59 20.53
CA SER A 56 19.61 -18.54 21.16
C SER A 56 20.79 -18.80 20.23
N ALA A 57 21.52 -17.73 19.88
CA ALA A 57 22.94 -17.85 19.57
C ALA A 57 23.66 -17.16 20.72
N THR A 58 24.11 -17.99 21.65
CA THR A 58 24.95 -17.62 22.78
C THR A 58 26.14 -16.79 22.29
N PHE A 59 26.33 -15.66 22.94
CA PHE A 59 27.53 -14.84 22.90
C PHE A 59 28.78 -15.73 23.05
N GLY A 60 29.58 -15.88 21.99
CA GLY A 60 30.89 -16.53 22.10
C GLY A 60 31.30 -17.22 20.82
N ASP A 61 32.01 -16.49 19.95
CA ASP A 61 33.07 -17.03 19.08
C ASP A 61 33.80 -15.85 18.42
N TYR A 62 34.49 -15.07 19.24
CA TYR A 62 35.56 -14.18 18.79
C TYR A 62 36.82 -15.03 18.57
N ALA A 63 37.02 -15.55 17.37
CA ALA A 63 38.33 -16.08 16.98
C ALA A 63 38.52 -16.16 15.46
N GLN A 64 39.65 -15.60 15.04
CA GLN A 64 40.49 -15.99 13.89
C GLN A 64 40.25 -15.27 12.54
N GLY A 65 41.27 -14.50 12.14
CA GLY A 65 41.62 -14.36 10.72
C GLY A 65 41.97 -12.98 10.20
N SER A 66 42.87 -12.24 10.85
CA SER A 66 43.54 -11.09 10.21
C SER A 66 44.40 -11.58 9.05
N SER A 67 44.05 -11.26 7.80
CA SER A 67 44.94 -11.41 6.65
C SER A 67 44.83 -10.21 5.73
N SER A 68 45.64 -9.18 6.00
CA SER A 68 46.04 -8.21 4.99
C SER A 68 47.24 -7.41 5.50
N LYS A 69 48.39 -7.57 4.84
CA LYS A 69 49.34 -6.50 4.49
C LYS A 69 50.51 -7.08 3.73
N ASP A 70 50.49 -6.77 2.45
CA ASP A 70 51.56 -6.88 1.48
C ASP A 70 52.72 -5.98 1.95
N VAL A 71 53.94 -6.52 2.02
CA VAL A 71 55.17 -5.72 2.13
C VAL A 71 56.18 -6.23 1.11
N ASN A 72 56.27 -5.54 -0.02
CA ASN A 72 57.41 -5.65 -0.94
C ASN A 72 58.52 -4.73 -0.42
N GLY A 73 59.70 -5.30 -0.17
CA GLY A 73 60.92 -4.59 0.18
C GLY A 73 62.10 -5.53 0.01
N ALA A 74 62.68 -5.54 -1.19
CA ALA A 74 63.94 -6.20 -1.49
C ALA A 74 64.95 -5.13 -1.94
N ASP A 75 66.05 -5.08 -1.19
CA ASP A 75 67.43 -4.62 -1.46
C ASP A 75 67.68 -3.67 -2.66
#